data_AF-A0A955JMZ3-F1
#
_entry.id   AF-A0A955JMZ3-F1
#
_cell.length_a   1.000
_cell.length_b   1.000
_cell.length_c   1.000
_cell.angle_alpha   90.00
_cell.angle_beta   90.00
_cell.angle_gamma   90.00
#
_symmetry.space_group_name_H-M   'P 1'
#
loop_
_entity.id
_entity.type
_entity.pdbx_description
1 polymer ?
#
loop_
_entity_poly.entity_id
_entity_poly.type
_entity_poly.pdbx_seq_one_letter_code
_entity_poly.pdbx_strand_id
1 'polypeptide(L)' 'MQIFIDGKEVLSVNDTAKRFNVTVKTVYVWLHEKSLRSVMNGRRRFITLESIVEFEKLRGA' A
#
# COMPACT_ATOMS: atom_id res chain seq x y z
N MET A 1 -4.19 5.75 8.66
CA MET A 1 -4.07 7.18 8.32
C MET A 1 -3.81 7.31 6.83
N GLN A 2 -4.82 7.81 6.11
CA GLN A 2 -4.71 8.19 4.70
C GLN A 2 -4.14 9.61 4.64
N ILE A 3 -3.15 9.84 3.77
CA ILE A 3 -2.55 11.15 3.57
C ILE A 3 -2.31 11.41 2.08
N PHE A 4 -2.05 12.68 1.75
CA PHE A 4 -1.63 13.08 0.42
C PHE A 4 -0.11 13.31 0.41
N ILE A 5 0.59 12.70 -0.56
CA ILE A 5 2.02 12.92 -0.81
C ILE A 5 2.16 13.22 -2.29
N ASP A 6 2.70 14.39 -2.63
CA ASP A 6 2.87 14.86 -4.01
C ASP A 6 1.58 14.73 -4.85
N GLY A 7 0.43 15.07 -4.26
CA GLY A 7 -0.88 14.99 -4.89
C GLY A 7 -1.47 13.57 -5.00
N LYS A 8 -0.77 12.54 -4.50
CA LYS A 8 -1.26 11.15 -4.49
C LYS A 8 -1.83 10.79 -3.14
N GLU A 9 -3.01 10.17 -3.14
CA GLU A 9 -3.56 9.53 -1.95
C GLU A 9 -2.80 8.25 -1.64
N VAL A 10 -2.37 8.12 -0.38
CA VAL A 10 -1.56 7.01 0.07
C VAL A 10 -1.97 6.50 1.45
N LEU A 11 -1.64 5.24 1.71
CA LEU A 11 -1.76 4.58 3.00
C LEU A 11 -0.39 4.15 3.52
N SER A 12 -0.19 4.19 4.83
CA SER A 12 1.00 3.61 5.44
C SER A 12 1.00 2.09 5.31
N VAL A 13 2.17 1.46 5.31
CA VAL A 13 2.30 -0.01 5.29
C VAL A 13 1.47 -0.67 6.41
N ASN A 14 1.44 -0.05 7.60
CA ASN A 14 0.68 -0.55 8.75
C ASN A 14 -0.84 -0.49 8.51
N ASP A 15 -1.33 0.58 7.90
CA ASP A 15 -2.76 0.71 7.61
C ASP A 15 -3.19 -0.21 6.47
N THR A 16 -2.34 -0.38 5.46
CA THR A 16 -2.55 -1.38 4.41
C THR A 16 -2.60 -2.79 4.99
N ALA A 17 -1.70 -3.13 5.92
CA ALA A 17 -1.72 -4.42 6.61
C ALA A 17 -3.04 -4.65 7.37
N LYS A 18 -3.53 -3.63 8.09
CA LYS A 18 -4.84 -3.68 8.77
C LYS A 18 -5.99 -3.85 7.78
N ARG A 19 -5.98 -3.12 6.67
CA ARG A 19 -7.03 -3.15 5.64
C ARG A 19 -7.20 -4.54 5.03
N PHE A 20 -6.10 -5.23 4.74
CA PHE A 20 -6.11 -6.59 4.19
C PHE A 20 -6.14 -7.68 5.26
N ASN A 21 -6.16 -7.32 6.55
CA ASN A 21 -6.01 -8.25 7.67
C ASN A 21 -4.81 -9.20 7.53
N VAL A 22 -3.66 -8.65 7.16
CA VAL A 22 -2.39 -9.39 6.99
C VAL A 22 -1.28 -8.79 7.84
N THR A 23 -0.14 -9.48 7.90
CA THR A 23 1.05 -8.94 8.54
C THR A 23 1.71 -7.84 7.70
N VAL A 24 2.40 -6.90 8.36
CA VAL A 24 3.25 -5.90 7.70
C VAL A 24 4.28 -6.55 6.78
N LYS A 25 4.82 -7.71 7.18
CA LYS A 25 5.77 -8.50 6.38
C LYS A 25 5.15 -8.92 5.04
N THR A 26 3.88 -9.36 5.05
CA THR A 26 3.14 -9.72 3.84
C THR A 26 3.02 -8.53 2.89
N VAL A 27 2.74 -7.33 3.41
CA VAL A 27 2.69 -6.11 2.59
C VAL A 27 4.06 -5.79 1.97
N TYR A 28 5.16 -5.98 2.70
CA TYR A 28 6.50 -5.81 2.14
C TYR A 28 6.84 -6.85 1.07
N VAL A 29 6.33 -8.09 1.17
CA VAL A 29 6.44 -9.09 0.10
C VAL A 29 5.72 -8.59 -1.16
N TRP A 30 4.48 -8.11 -1.06
CA TRP A 30 3.74 -7.56 -2.21
C TRP A 30 4.43 -6.34 -2.84
N LEU A 31 5.08 -5.51 -2.02
CA LEU A 31 5.89 -4.40 -2.51
C LEU A 31 7.17 -4.88 -3.23
N HIS A 32 7.82 -5.92 -2.72
CA HIS A 32 8.99 -6.53 -3.34
C HIS A 32 8.64 -7.21 -4.67
N GLU A 33 7.50 -7.90 -4.72
CA GLU A 33 6.95 -8.56 -5.92
C GLU A 33 6.34 -7.57 -6.92
N LYS A 34 6.37 -6.26 -6.63
CA LYS A 34 5.78 -5.18 -7.45
C LYS A 34 4.27 -5.32 -7.67
N SER A 35 3.57 -6.08 -6.82
CA SER A 35 2.10 -6.17 -6.81
C SER A 35 1.44 -4.93 -6.21
N LEU A 36 2.19 -4.15 -5.42
CA LEU A 36 1.78 -2.84 -4.91
C LEU A 36 2.77 -1.75 -5.32
N ARG A 37 2.24 -0.59 -5.71
CA ARG A 37 3.02 0.62 -6.00
C ARG A 37 3.14 1.48 -4.76
N SER A 38 4.33 2.02 -4.52
CA SER A 38 4.61 2.83 -3.33
C SER A 38 5.39 4.09 -3.66
N VAL A 39 5.23 5.09 -2.81
CA VAL A 39 6.02 6.32 -2.78
C VAL A 39 6.81 6.40 -1.48
N MET A 40 7.97 7.05 -1.53
CA MET A 40 8.79 7.35 -0.36
C MET A 40 8.54 8.79 0.05
N ASN A 41 8.37 9.03 1.35
CA ASN A 41 8.37 10.38 1.92
C ASN A 41 9.31 10.37 3.13
N GLY A 42 10.48 10.99 2.93
CA GLY A 42 11.63 10.84 3.81
C GLY A 42 12.05 9.37 3.96
N ARG A 43 12.11 8.88 5.21
CA ARG A 43 12.45 7.48 5.53
C ARG A 43 11.26 6.52 5.53
N ARG A 44 10.04 7.03 5.30
CA ARG A 44 8.81 6.22 5.39
C ARG A 44 8.31 5.85 3.99
N ARG A 45 7.79 4.63 3.86
CA ARG A 45 7.16 4.12 2.65
C ARG A 45 5.65 4.16 2.79
N PHE A 46 4.98 4.59 1.74
CA PHE A 46 3.52 4.64 1.64
C PHE A 46 3.06 3.97 0.36
N ILE A 47 1.94 3.25 0.40
CA ILE A 47 1.36 2.57 -0.76
C ILE A 47 0.30 3.48 -1.37
N THR A 48 0.29 3.65 -2.69
CA THR A 48 -0.72 4.48 -3.35
C THR A 48 -2.09 3.82 -3.26
N LEU A 49 -3.12 4.62 -2.96
CA LEU A 49 -4.48 4.10 -2.83
C LEU A 49 -4.98 3.49 -4.14
N GLU A 50 -4.64 4.10 -5.27
CA GLU A 50 -4.90 3.56 -6.61
C GLU A 50 -4.41 2.11 -6.74
N SER A 51 -3.18 1.84 -6.33
CA SER A 51 -2.62 0.49 -6.40
C SER A 51 -3.26 -0.49 -5.42
N ILE A 52 -3.70 -0.01 -4.25
CA ILE A 52 -4.46 -0.81 -3.29
C ILE A 52 -5.79 -1.24 -3.90
N VAL A 53 -6.52 -0.32 -4.53
CA VAL A 53 -7.81 -0.59 -5.17
C VAL A 53 -7.65 -1.56 -6.34
N GLU A 54 -6.62 -1.41 -7.16
CA GLU A 54 -6.29 -2.38 -8.22
C GLU A 54 -6.01 -3.77 -7.64
N PHE A 55 -5.19 -3.84 -6.59
CA PHE A 55 -4.84 -5.10 -5.94
C PHE A 55 -6.06 -5.79 -5.29
N GLU A 56 -6.99 -5.02 -4.71
CA GLU A 56 -8.27 -5.53 -4.19
C GLU A 56 -9.11 -6.19 -5.29
N LYS A 57 -9.22 -5.53 -6.45
CA LYS A 57 -9.98 -6.07 -7.59
C LYS A 57 -9.39 -7.39 -8.09
N LEU A 58 -8.06 -7.53 -8.09
CA LEU A 58 -7.39 -8.76 -8.52
C LEU A 58 -7.53 -9.92 -7.52
N ARG A 59 -7.73 -9.63 -6.23
CA ARG A 59 -7.89 -10.66 -5.19
C ARG A 59 -9.34 -11.05 -4.91
N GLY A 60 -10.28 -10.17 -5.26
CA GLY A 60 -11.72 -10.41 -5.14
C GLY A 60 -12.36 -11.00 -6.41
N ALA A 61 -11.59 -11.19 -7.49
CA ALA A 61 -11.96 -11.90 -8.70
C ALA A 61 -11.47 -13.36 -8.63
#